data_AF-A0A954FIV3-F1
#
_entry.id   AF-A0A954FIV3-F1
#
_cell.length_a   1.000
_cell.length_b   1.000
_cell.length_c   1.000
_cell.angle_alpha   90.00
_cell.angle_beta   90.00
_cell.angle_gamma   90.00
#
_symmetry.space_group_name_H-M   'P 1'
#
loop_
_entity.id
_entity.type
_entity.pdbx_description
1 polymer ?
#
loop_
_entity_poly.entity_id
_entity_poly.type
_entity_poly.pdbx_seq_one_letter_code
_entity_poly.pdbx_strand_id
1 'polypeptide(L)'
;MSNTSTADRPAVSDSLGDRVRQNNAPSWILSARLDLLLIIGTPILLVPAVIAARADAGVRELVLLVTAIAAIGHHLPGMLRAYGDAALFRRFRVRFIAAPITFLLVAMMLDYSRNATKLLVLFWGTWHFLMQSYGFARIYDAKSKSFSNLTAWLDYGLCVSWFITFNLFDLEGFADSLLTLYASGLPLLPPRATNAFCYGWAIVTGLITVAFIGHHVLRFIEGKPVSYSKLMMLGAHLGLLGWVTLAMDDYILALGVFAIAHDIQYLAIVWEFNRRRMTQLERSPGLLSALFRPERSMIILYIGLVTAYGFLELVDENYDGKIQPLALLLTVSTLLHYYYDGFIWKVRERSNQDTLGLSAENTSGTGFHYSSAVNHVAKWLLFGTPVVLLVLADHQRPPLPVECLNVISISPRSTRGHKELGTMYVMTGQFERAVPHLKHRTELKPNDADAWYQLGAVLIEMGRTEEAASALKRAVDIQPDYPEAQKKLDEVQSDF
;
A
#
# COMPACT_ATOMS: atom_id res chain seq x y z
N MET A 1 -7.36 36.05 77.67
CA MET A 1 -7.21 34.57 77.53
C MET A 1 -8.35 34.12 76.64
N SER A 2 -8.22 33.51 75.46
CA SER A 2 -7.13 33.05 74.57
C SER A 2 -7.86 32.66 73.27
N ASN A 3 -7.77 33.44 72.19
CA ASN A 3 -6.94 33.21 71.00
C ASN A 3 -6.59 31.76 70.64
N THR A 4 -7.06 31.33 69.45
CA THR A 4 -6.35 30.56 68.38
C THR A 4 -7.41 30.13 67.34
N SER A 5 -7.23 30.11 66.03
CA SER A 5 -6.26 30.66 65.07
C SER A 5 -6.73 30.12 63.72
N THR A 6 -7.27 30.97 62.85
CA THR A 6 -7.52 30.66 61.43
C THR A 6 -6.18 30.53 60.71
N ALA A 7 -5.75 29.31 60.40
CA ALA A 7 -4.56 29.09 59.59
C ALA A 7 -4.92 29.14 58.11
N ASP A 8 -4.72 30.31 57.52
CA ASP A 8 -4.48 30.48 56.09
C ASP A 8 -3.35 29.54 55.66
N ARG A 9 -3.62 28.63 54.72
CA ARG A 9 -2.57 27.96 53.94
C ARG A 9 -2.32 28.82 52.70
N PRO A 10 -1.09 29.28 52.45
CA PRO A 10 -0.81 30.09 51.27
C PRO A 10 -0.85 29.21 50.02
N ALA A 11 -1.66 29.63 49.04
CA ALA A 11 -1.59 29.14 47.68
C ALA A 11 -0.28 29.64 47.05
N VAL A 12 0.77 28.81 47.09
CA VAL A 12 2.03 29.11 46.38
C VAL A 12 2.51 27.86 45.62
N SER A 13 2.58 28.07 44.30
CA SER A 13 3.41 27.40 43.29
C SER A 13 3.17 25.92 42.97
N ASP A 14 2.12 25.63 42.19
CA ASP A 14 2.14 24.51 41.23
C ASP A 14 2.33 24.98 39.77
N SER A 15 2.49 26.29 39.56
CA SER A 15 2.56 26.86 38.19
C SER A 15 3.89 26.62 37.46
N LEU A 16 4.93 26.11 38.14
CA LEU A 16 6.19 25.68 37.50
C LEU A 16 6.16 24.20 37.14
N GLY A 17 5.57 23.34 37.98
CA GLY A 17 5.40 21.91 37.71
C GLY A 17 4.47 21.67 36.51
N ASP A 18 3.37 22.42 36.43
CA ASP A 18 2.43 22.35 35.31
C ASP A 18 3.00 22.99 34.03
N ARG A 19 3.79 24.07 34.13
CA ARG A 19 4.47 24.66 32.96
C ARG A 19 5.60 23.76 32.43
N VAL A 20 6.32 23.04 33.29
CA VAL A 20 7.34 22.06 32.88
C VAL A 20 6.71 20.80 32.30
N ARG A 21 5.56 20.35 32.81
CA ARG A 21 4.79 19.24 32.20
C ARG A 21 4.16 19.61 30.85
N GLN A 22 3.66 20.85 30.69
CA GLN A 22 3.13 21.35 29.41
C GLN A 22 4.20 21.56 28.32
N ASN A 23 5.47 21.72 28.70
CA ASN A 23 6.59 21.85 27.76
C ASN A 23 7.13 20.51 27.21
N ASN A 24 6.71 19.37 27.77
CA ASN A 24 7.22 18.04 27.41
C ASN A 24 6.13 17.14 26.78
N ALA A 25 5.27 17.67 25.91
CA ALA A 25 4.50 16.80 25.04
C ALA A 25 5.49 16.02 24.14
N PRO A 26 5.50 14.68 24.16
CA PRO A 26 6.49 13.91 23.42
C PRO A 26 6.34 14.16 21.92
N SER A 27 7.46 14.44 21.25
CA SER A 27 7.56 14.65 19.79
C SER A 27 7.26 13.39 18.95
N TRP A 28 6.90 12.29 19.62
CA TRP A 28 6.71 10.94 19.08
C TRP A 28 5.26 10.49 19.22
N ILE A 29 4.79 9.68 18.27
CA ILE A 29 3.41 9.16 18.22
C ILE A 29 3.19 8.20 19.39
N LEU A 30 4.04 7.18 19.49
CA LEU A 30 4.04 6.18 20.55
C LEU A 30 5.05 6.58 21.63
N SER A 31 6.34 6.43 21.31
CA SER A 31 7.51 6.81 22.11
C SER A 31 8.73 6.82 21.20
N ALA A 32 9.82 7.49 21.56
CA ALA A 32 11.02 7.55 20.72
C ALA A 32 11.51 6.16 20.27
N ARG A 33 11.57 5.19 21.19
CA ARG A 33 12.05 3.83 20.90
C ARG A 33 11.08 3.07 19.99
N LEU A 34 9.77 3.17 20.25
CA LEU A 34 8.77 2.44 19.47
C LEU A 34 8.57 3.05 18.09
N ASP A 35 8.60 4.37 17.95
CA ASP A 35 8.52 5.04 16.65
C ASP A 35 9.76 4.73 15.80
N LEU A 36 10.96 4.77 16.40
CA LEU A 36 12.19 4.39 15.71
C LEU A 36 12.18 2.92 15.27
N LEU A 37 11.58 2.02 16.04
CA LEU A 37 11.53 0.60 15.70
C LEU A 37 10.41 0.28 14.70
N LEU A 38 9.17 0.66 15.01
CA LEU A 38 7.96 0.19 14.33
C LEU A 38 7.52 1.08 13.18
N ILE A 39 7.80 2.40 13.25
CA ILE A 39 7.38 3.35 12.23
C ILE A 39 8.52 3.62 11.26
N ILE A 40 9.66 4.08 11.76
CA ILE A 40 10.81 4.47 10.93
C ILE A 40 11.67 3.25 10.58
N GLY A 41 11.92 2.39 11.57
CA GLY A 41 12.83 1.25 11.45
C GLY A 41 12.29 0.13 10.57
N THR A 42 10.99 -0.19 10.65
CA THR A 42 10.38 -1.26 9.86
C THR A 42 10.68 -1.15 8.36
N PRO A 43 10.40 -0.01 7.67
CA PRO A 43 10.75 0.14 6.26
C PRO A 43 12.25 -0.06 5.96
N ILE A 44 13.12 0.35 6.87
CA ILE A 44 14.59 0.27 6.70
C ILE A 44 15.08 -1.17 6.90
N LEU A 45 14.57 -1.87 7.93
CA LEU A 45 14.97 -3.22 8.30
C LEU A 45 14.42 -4.28 7.34
N LEU A 46 13.29 -4.00 6.68
CA LEU A 46 12.72 -4.90 5.68
C LEU A 46 13.62 -5.08 4.47
N VAL A 47 14.33 -4.04 4.02
CA VAL A 47 15.22 -4.11 2.86
C VAL A 47 16.29 -5.21 3.00
N PRO A 48 17.19 -5.19 4.02
CA PRO A 48 18.19 -6.24 4.18
C PRO A 48 17.56 -7.59 4.54
N ALA A 49 16.45 -7.63 5.27
CA ALA A 49 15.75 -8.87 5.59
C ALA A 49 15.24 -9.57 4.32
N VAL A 50 14.68 -8.81 3.37
CA VAL A 50 14.18 -9.35 2.11
C VAL A 50 15.34 -9.73 1.18
N ILE A 51 16.42 -8.96 1.15
CA ILE A 51 17.63 -9.34 0.40
C ILE A 51 18.18 -10.67 0.91
N ALA A 52 18.27 -10.85 2.22
CA ALA A 52 18.69 -12.11 2.83
C ALA A 52 17.69 -13.25 2.53
N ALA A 53 16.39 -12.96 2.59
CA ALA A 53 15.33 -13.93 2.26
C ALA A 53 15.38 -14.40 0.81
N ARG A 54 15.79 -13.53 -0.14
CA ARG A 54 15.91 -13.91 -1.56
C ARG A 54 17.01 -14.94 -1.83
N ALA A 55 17.93 -15.15 -0.89
CA ALA A 55 18.96 -16.18 -1.03
C ALA A 55 18.41 -17.61 -0.83
N ASP A 56 17.19 -17.75 -0.28
CA ASP A 56 16.59 -19.03 0.06
C ASP A 56 15.12 -19.11 -0.42
N ALA A 57 14.83 -20.09 -1.27
CA ALA A 57 13.50 -20.27 -1.85
C ALA A 57 12.41 -20.53 -0.79
N GLY A 58 12.74 -21.23 0.30
CA GLY A 58 11.80 -21.48 1.40
C GLY A 58 11.47 -20.21 2.17
N VAL A 59 12.42 -19.27 2.27
CA VAL A 59 12.15 -17.97 2.91
C VAL A 59 11.30 -17.07 2.01
N ARG A 60 11.43 -17.16 0.68
CA ARG A 60 10.52 -16.47 -0.25
C ARG A 60 9.08 -16.92 -0.05
N GLU A 61 8.83 -18.22 0.03
CA GLU A 61 7.48 -18.76 0.29
C GLU A 61 6.93 -18.29 1.64
N LEU A 62 7.78 -18.23 2.67
CA LEU A 62 7.39 -17.68 3.97
C LEU A 62 6.99 -16.21 3.86
N VAL A 63 7.71 -15.38 3.10
CA VAL A 63 7.35 -13.96 2.92
C VAL A 63 6.03 -13.83 2.17
N LEU A 64 5.78 -14.67 1.16
CA LEU A 64 4.50 -14.70 0.46
C LEU A 64 3.34 -15.12 1.39
N LEU A 65 3.57 -16.13 2.22
CA LEU A 65 2.59 -16.58 3.21
C LEU A 65 2.29 -15.49 4.24
N VAL A 66 3.34 -14.86 4.80
CA VAL A 66 3.19 -13.75 5.75
C VAL A 66 2.47 -12.59 5.10
N THR A 67 2.78 -12.28 3.84
CA THR A 67 2.09 -11.24 3.07
C THR A 67 0.61 -11.53 2.92
N ALA A 68 0.23 -12.75 2.51
CA ALA A 68 -1.17 -13.12 2.34
C ALA A 68 -1.96 -12.99 3.65
N ILE A 69 -1.38 -13.44 4.76
CA ILE A 69 -2.00 -13.29 6.08
C ILE A 69 -2.10 -11.81 6.50
N ALA A 70 -1.02 -11.06 6.29
CA ALA A 70 -0.94 -9.68 6.75
C ALA A 70 -1.86 -8.75 5.93
N ALA A 71 -1.94 -8.96 4.60
CA ALA A 71 -2.70 -8.16 3.66
C ALA A 71 -4.20 -8.03 3.99
N ILE A 72 -4.77 -8.97 4.73
CA ILE A 72 -6.18 -8.91 5.17
C ILE A 72 -6.30 -8.85 6.68
N GLY A 73 -5.39 -9.48 7.43
CA GLY A 73 -5.42 -9.53 8.89
C GLY A 73 -5.60 -8.14 9.53
N HIS A 74 -4.96 -7.12 8.96
CA HIS A 74 -4.96 -5.76 9.51
C HIS A 74 -6.28 -4.99 9.31
N HIS A 75 -7.22 -5.47 8.47
CA HIS A 75 -8.55 -4.83 8.30
C HIS A 75 -9.39 -4.93 9.59
N LEU A 76 -9.24 -6.04 10.33
CA LEU A 76 -9.96 -6.32 11.57
C LEU A 76 -9.84 -5.20 12.61
N PRO A 77 -8.63 -4.72 12.97
CA PRO A 77 -8.42 -3.55 13.82
C PRO A 77 -9.29 -2.33 13.49
N GLY A 78 -9.37 -1.96 12.20
CA GLY A 78 -10.15 -0.80 11.74
C GLY A 78 -11.65 -1.01 11.95
N MET A 79 -12.15 -2.21 11.62
CA MET A 79 -13.55 -2.59 11.84
C MET A 79 -13.92 -2.61 13.32
N LEU A 80 -13.10 -3.24 14.17
CA LEU A 80 -13.31 -3.28 15.62
C LEU A 80 -13.45 -1.86 16.18
N ARG A 81 -12.59 -0.93 15.74
CA ARG A 81 -12.69 0.47 16.15
C ARG A 81 -13.96 1.15 15.65
N ALA A 82 -14.31 1.00 14.37
CA ALA A 82 -15.47 1.65 13.78
C ALA A 82 -16.78 1.25 14.48
N TYR A 83 -16.92 -0.04 14.83
CA TYR A 83 -18.17 -0.58 15.38
C TYR A 83 -18.21 -0.66 16.91
N GLY A 84 -17.08 -0.79 17.59
CA GLY A 84 -17.09 -0.88 19.05
C GLY A 84 -16.78 0.42 19.79
N ASP A 85 -16.48 1.51 19.09
CA ASP A 85 -16.51 2.85 19.68
C ASP A 85 -17.90 3.49 19.55
N ALA A 86 -18.68 3.44 20.64
CA ALA A 86 -20.04 3.95 20.66
C ALA A 86 -20.17 5.45 20.34
N ALA A 87 -19.16 6.27 20.67
CA ALA A 87 -19.19 7.70 20.41
C ALA A 87 -18.93 8.00 18.92
N LEU A 88 -17.92 7.34 18.35
CA LEU A 88 -17.60 7.45 16.92
C LEU A 88 -18.73 6.87 16.06
N PHE A 89 -19.24 5.70 16.42
CA PHE A 89 -20.35 5.06 15.71
C PHE A 89 -21.59 5.94 15.73
N ARG A 90 -21.99 6.51 16.88
CA ARG A 90 -23.16 7.39 16.97
C ARG A 90 -23.02 8.62 16.11
N ARG A 91 -21.81 9.21 16.05
CA ARG A 91 -21.53 10.41 15.25
C ARG A 91 -21.56 10.15 13.75
N PHE A 92 -21.07 8.99 13.29
CA PHE A 92 -21.01 8.63 11.87
C PHE A 92 -21.99 7.51 11.49
N ARG A 93 -23.08 7.34 12.27
CA ARG A 93 -24.00 6.20 12.19
C ARG A 93 -24.49 5.91 10.78
N VAL A 94 -24.95 6.94 10.07
CA VAL A 94 -25.44 6.79 8.68
C VAL A 94 -24.35 6.25 7.77
N ARG A 95 -23.11 6.74 7.92
CA ARG A 95 -21.97 6.31 7.10
C ARG A 95 -21.56 4.88 7.41
N PHE A 96 -21.50 4.47 8.68
CA PHE A 96 -21.11 3.11 9.08
C PHE A 96 -22.18 2.05 8.82
N ILE A 97 -23.44 2.45 8.63
CA ILE A 97 -24.53 1.56 8.17
C ILE A 97 -24.57 1.50 6.63
N ALA A 98 -24.44 2.64 5.95
CA ALA A 98 -24.55 2.69 4.49
C ALA A 98 -23.28 2.19 3.77
N ALA A 99 -22.10 2.37 4.35
CA ALA A 99 -20.83 2.00 3.71
C ALA A 99 -20.74 0.50 3.39
N PRO A 100 -21.02 -0.45 4.29
CA PRO A 100 -20.98 -1.88 3.96
C PRO A 100 -21.89 -2.25 2.79
N ILE A 101 -23.10 -1.69 2.75
CA ILE A 101 -24.06 -1.94 1.66
C ILE A 101 -23.53 -1.36 0.35
N THR A 102 -23.00 -0.14 0.39
CA THR A 102 -22.44 0.53 -0.79
C THR A 102 -21.23 -0.22 -1.33
N PHE A 103 -20.31 -0.61 -0.46
CA PHE A 103 -19.11 -1.34 -0.86
C PHE A 103 -19.40 -2.78 -1.26
N LEU A 104 -20.47 -3.40 -0.76
CA LEU A 104 -20.97 -4.67 -1.30
C LEU A 104 -21.39 -4.52 -2.76
N LEU A 105 -22.17 -3.49 -3.09
CA LEU A 105 -22.57 -3.23 -4.48
C LEU A 105 -21.36 -2.93 -5.37
N VAL A 106 -20.40 -2.13 -4.88
CA VAL A 106 -19.15 -1.85 -5.62
C VAL A 106 -18.34 -3.12 -5.81
N ALA A 107 -18.20 -3.96 -4.78
CA ALA A 107 -17.45 -5.22 -4.87
C ALA A 107 -18.12 -6.18 -5.85
N MET A 108 -19.45 -6.25 -5.89
CA MET A 108 -20.18 -7.04 -6.90
C MET A 108 -19.95 -6.51 -8.33
N MET A 109 -19.85 -5.19 -8.51
CA MET A 109 -19.49 -4.59 -9.80
C MET A 109 -18.04 -4.90 -10.20
N LEU A 110 -17.13 -4.88 -9.23
CA LEU A 110 -15.71 -5.20 -9.43
C LEU A 110 -15.48 -6.69 -9.71
N ASP A 111 -16.26 -7.59 -9.11
CA ASP A 111 -16.23 -9.03 -9.41
C ASP A 111 -16.53 -9.33 -10.89
N TYR A 112 -17.38 -8.50 -11.51
CA TYR A 112 -17.66 -8.56 -12.95
C TYR A 112 -16.49 -8.11 -13.83
N SER A 113 -15.52 -7.35 -13.30
CA SER A 113 -14.40 -6.78 -14.05
C SER A 113 -13.06 -7.08 -13.37
N ARG A 114 -12.41 -8.16 -13.80
CA ARG A 114 -11.09 -8.55 -13.29
C ARG A 114 -10.04 -7.47 -13.54
N ASN A 115 -10.12 -6.77 -14.68
CA ASN A 115 -9.15 -5.72 -15.02
C ASN A 115 -9.35 -4.46 -14.17
N ALA A 116 -10.60 -4.04 -13.92
CA ALA A 116 -10.88 -2.91 -13.03
C ALA A 116 -10.44 -3.19 -11.59
N THR A 117 -10.68 -4.41 -11.11
CA THR A 117 -10.24 -4.83 -9.78
C THR A 117 -8.72 -4.75 -9.64
N LYS A 118 -7.97 -5.29 -10.61
CA LYS A 118 -6.50 -5.23 -10.61
C LYS A 118 -5.97 -3.80 -10.57
N LEU A 119 -6.49 -2.93 -11.44
CA LEU A 119 -6.06 -1.53 -11.51
C LEU A 119 -6.42 -0.77 -10.22
N LEU A 120 -7.62 -1.00 -9.67
CA LEU A 120 -8.05 -0.37 -8.43
C LEU A 120 -7.15 -0.77 -7.27
N VAL A 121 -6.91 -2.07 -7.07
CA VAL A 121 -6.08 -2.57 -5.96
C VAL A 121 -4.65 -2.02 -6.05
N LEU A 122 -4.05 -2.06 -7.24
CA LEU A 122 -2.70 -1.54 -7.48
C LEU A 122 -2.59 -0.05 -7.12
N PHE A 123 -3.40 0.80 -7.75
CA PHE A 123 -3.32 2.24 -7.51
C PHE A 123 -3.73 2.61 -6.09
N TRP A 124 -4.74 1.92 -5.55
CA TRP A 124 -5.26 2.25 -4.24
C TRP A 124 -4.28 1.89 -3.12
N GLY A 125 -3.57 0.78 -3.21
CA GLY A 125 -2.55 0.41 -2.23
C GLY A 125 -1.50 1.50 -2.07
N THR A 126 -0.82 1.89 -3.16
CA THR A 126 0.20 2.95 -3.13
C THR A 126 -0.37 4.29 -2.63
N TRP A 127 -1.57 4.66 -3.09
CA TRP A 127 -2.26 5.87 -2.64
C TRP A 127 -2.50 5.84 -1.12
N HIS A 128 -3.03 4.73 -0.62
CA HIS A 128 -3.38 4.54 0.77
C HIS A 128 -2.16 4.72 1.69
N PHE A 129 -1.03 4.09 1.36
CA PHE A 129 0.20 4.22 2.14
C PHE A 129 0.80 5.62 2.13
N LEU A 130 0.74 6.33 1.00
CA LEU A 130 1.21 7.71 0.94
C LEU A 130 0.28 8.67 1.70
N MET A 131 -1.03 8.43 1.70
CA MET A 131 -1.96 9.19 2.52
C MET A 131 -1.83 8.88 4.02
N GLN A 132 -1.52 7.63 4.39
CA GLN A 132 -1.11 7.27 5.75
C GLN A 132 0.15 8.04 6.15
N SER A 133 1.16 8.04 5.29
CA SER A 133 2.43 8.77 5.50
C SER A 133 2.19 10.26 5.71
N TYR A 134 1.32 10.87 4.89
CA TYR A 134 0.89 12.25 5.08
C TYR A 134 0.16 12.46 6.42
N GLY A 135 -0.73 11.54 6.79
CA GLY A 135 -1.40 11.53 8.09
C GLY A 135 -0.42 11.53 9.27
N PHE A 136 0.57 10.63 9.26
CA PHE A 136 1.62 10.57 10.27
C PHE A 136 2.45 11.85 10.29
N ALA A 137 2.79 12.39 9.12
CA ALA A 137 3.50 13.65 9.01
C ALA A 137 2.76 14.80 9.71
N ARG A 138 1.42 14.85 9.60
CA ARG A 138 0.59 15.84 10.32
C ARG A 138 0.60 15.62 11.83
N ILE A 139 0.61 14.37 12.30
CA ILE A 139 0.68 14.06 13.74
C ILE A 139 2.04 14.48 14.31
N TYR A 140 3.14 14.16 13.63
CA TYR A 140 4.48 14.55 14.03
C TYR A 140 4.68 16.07 14.04
N ASP A 141 4.15 16.78 13.02
CA ASP A 141 4.14 18.23 12.98
C ASP A 141 3.37 18.82 14.18
N ALA A 142 2.19 18.29 14.50
CA ALA A 142 1.41 18.73 15.65
C ALA A 142 2.15 18.51 16.99
N LYS A 143 2.81 17.35 17.14
CA LYS A 143 3.62 17.03 18.33
C LYS A 143 4.89 17.88 18.44
N SER A 144 5.45 18.29 17.30
CA SER A 144 6.62 19.16 17.22
C SER A 144 6.26 20.65 17.21
N LYS A 145 4.97 20.99 17.42
CA LYS A 145 4.43 22.36 17.37
C LYS A 145 4.72 23.09 16.04
N SER A 146 4.82 22.35 14.94
CA SER A 146 5.00 22.86 13.57
C SER A 146 3.63 22.95 12.87
N PHE A 147 3.04 24.15 12.82
CA PHE A 147 1.70 24.38 12.26
C PHE A 147 1.68 25.18 10.95
N SER A 148 2.79 25.22 10.23
CA SER A 148 2.90 25.99 8.99
C SER A 148 2.03 25.39 7.87
N ASN A 149 1.14 26.21 7.30
CA ASN A 149 0.30 25.83 6.15
C ASN A 149 1.13 25.42 4.94
N LEU A 150 2.23 26.12 4.65
CA LEU A 150 3.14 25.76 3.56
C LEU A 150 3.76 24.39 3.79
N THR A 151 4.11 24.05 5.04
CA THR A 151 4.62 22.70 5.37
C THR A 151 3.56 21.64 5.09
N ALA A 152 2.30 21.87 5.49
CA ALA A 152 1.22 20.93 5.19
C ALA A 152 1.00 20.73 3.68
N TRP A 153 1.06 21.82 2.90
CA TRP A 153 0.93 21.76 1.44
C TRP A 153 2.11 21.04 0.78
N LEU A 154 3.34 21.30 1.21
CA LEU A 154 4.52 20.63 0.67
C LEU A 154 4.54 19.14 1.03
N ASP A 155 4.18 18.77 2.25
CA ASP A 155 4.05 17.36 2.66
C ASP A 155 2.98 16.64 1.82
N TYR A 156 1.81 17.26 1.61
CA TYR A 156 0.76 16.69 0.75
C TYR A 156 1.21 16.59 -0.70
N GLY A 157 1.81 17.66 -1.22
CA GLY A 157 2.36 17.71 -2.57
C GLY A 157 3.41 16.63 -2.79
N LEU A 158 4.31 16.42 -1.83
CA LEU A 158 5.33 15.37 -1.85
C LEU A 158 4.67 13.99 -1.95
N CYS A 159 3.70 13.68 -1.08
CA CYS A 159 3.01 12.39 -1.12
C CYS A 159 2.25 12.17 -2.44
N VAL A 160 1.55 13.18 -2.97
CA VAL A 160 0.81 13.06 -4.23
C VAL A 160 1.76 12.95 -5.44
N SER A 161 2.83 13.74 -5.46
CA SER A 161 3.78 13.73 -6.57
C SER A 161 4.50 12.39 -6.67
N TRP A 162 4.95 11.87 -5.52
CA TRP A 162 5.60 10.56 -5.44
C TRP A 162 4.63 9.40 -5.69
N PHE A 163 3.36 9.50 -5.30
CA PHE A 163 2.33 8.51 -5.65
C PHE A 163 2.27 8.29 -7.16
N ILE A 164 2.14 9.39 -7.91
CA ILE A 164 2.05 9.32 -9.37
C ILE A 164 3.40 8.88 -9.95
N THR A 165 4.53 9.37 -9.44
CA THR A 165 5.85 8.93 -9.89
C THR A 165 6.06 7.42 -9.74
N PHE A 166 5.73 6.83 -8.59
CA PHE A 166 5.90 5.38 -8.41
C PHE A 166 5.02 4.57 -9.37
N ASN A 167 3.81 5.04 -9.67
CA ASN A 167 2.92 4.35 -10.61
C ASN A 167 3.30 4.53 -12.09
N LEU A 168 4.04 5.57 -12.44
CA LEU A 168 4.51 5.81 -13.81
C LEU A 168 5.88 5.18 -14.11
N PHE A 169 6.71 4.99 -13.09
CA PHE A 169 8.09 4.53 -13.23
C PHE A 169 8.34 3.13 -12.65
N ASP A 170 7.34 2.47 -12.09
CA ASP A 170 7.34 1.02 -11.92
C ASP A 170 7.39 0.37 -13.33
N LEU A 171 8.57 -0.11 -13.72
CA LEU A 171 8.86 -0.55 -15.09
C LEU A 171 7.95 -1.70 -15.55
N GLU A 172 7.60 -2.61 -14.63
CA GLU A 172 6.66 -3.70 -14.90
C GLU A 172 5.22 -3.26 -14.61
N GLY A 173 4.95 -2.65 -13.45
CA GLY A 173 3.59 -2.30 -13.04
C GLY A 173 2.91 -1.28 -13.94
N PHE A 174 3.65 -0.29 -14.47
CA PHE A 174 3.10 0.68 -15.41
C PHE A 174 2.75 0.03 -16.76
N ALA A 175 3.63 -0.82 -17.27
CA ALA A 175 3.39 -1.54 -18.53
C ALA A 175 2.21 -2.51 -18.41
N ASP A 176 2.11 -3.21 -17.27
CA ASP A 176 0.99 -4.09 -16.95
C ASP A 176 -0.31 -3.31 -16.79
N SER A 177 -0.26 -2.12 -16.18
CA SER A 177 -1.40 -1.22 -16.08
C SER A 177 -1.89 -0.78 -17.46
N LEU A 178 -0.98 -0.41 -18.37
CA LEU A 178 -1.33 -0.04 -19.74
C LEU A 178 -1.98 -1.21 -20.50
N LEU A 179 -1.40 -2.41 -20.45
CA LEU A 179 -2.01 -3.60 -21.08
C LEU A 179 -3.39 -3.89 -20.50
N THR A 180 -3.55 -3.73 -19.18
CA THR A 180 -4.82 -3.96 -18.50
C THR A 180 -5.85 -2.91 -18.89
N LEU A 181 -5.46 -1.63 -19.04
CA LEU A 181 -6.33 -0.57 -19.56
C LEU A 181 -6.78 -0.86 -20.99
N TYR A 182 -5.88 -1.30 -21.87
CA TYR A 182 -6.22 -1.64 -23.26
C TYR A 182 -7.13 -2.88 -23.35
N ALA A 183 -6.88 -3.90 -22.50
CA ALA A 183 -7.75 -5.06 -22.37
C ALA A 183 -9.16 -4.69 -21.90
N SER A 184 -9.29 -3.61 -21.11
CA SER A 184 -10.58 -3.01 -20.74
C SER A 184 -11.19 -2.10 -21.81
N GLY A 185 -10.71 -2.13 -23.05
CA GLY A 185 -11.33 -1.40 -24.16
C GLY A 185 -11.02 0.10 -24.22
N LEU A 186 -10.12 0.60 -23.37
CA LEU A 186 -9.70 2.00 -23.41
C LEU A 186 -8.77 2.28 -24.60
N PRO A 187 -8.77 3.52 -25.14
CA PRO A 187 -8.01 3.86 -26.32
C PRO A 187 -6.50 3.81 -26.07
N LEU A 188 -5.75 3.54 -27.14
CA LEU A 188 -4.28 3.57 -27.14
C LEU A 188 -3.76 4.95 -26.76
N LEU A 189 -2.86 4.99 -25.79
CA LEU A 189 -2.13 6.21 -25.44
C LEU A 189 -0.91 6.34 -26.36
N PRO A 190 -0.75 7.47 -27.10
CA PRO A 190 0.38 7.64 -28.00
C PRO A 190 1.72 7.59 -27.26
N PRO A 191 2.71 6.78 -27.67
CA PRO A 191 3.95 6.58 -26.90
C PRO A 191 4.70 7.88 -26.61
N ARG A 192 4.75 8.79 -27.59
CA ARG A 192 5.40 10.10 -27.43
C ARG A 192 4.71 10.95 -26.36
N ALA A 193 3.37 10.95 -26.34
CA ALA A 193 2.60 11.72 -25.36
C ALA A 193 2.73 11.11 -23.96
N THR A 194 2.67 9.78 -23.86
CA THR A 194 2.87 9.05 -22.60
C THR A 194 4.25 9.32 -22.03
N ASN A 195 5.31 9.20 -22.83
CA ASN A 195 6.67 9.45 -22.38
C ASN A 195 6.87 10.93 -21.99
N ALA A 196 6.33 11.87 -22.77
CA ALA A 196 6.38 13.30 -22.43
C ALA A 196 5.68 13.59 -21.10
N PHE A 197 4.54 12.94 -20.84
CA PHE A 197 3.84 13.04 -19.57
C PHE A 197 4.68 12.48 -18.41
N CYS A 198 5.27 11.29 -18.57
CA CYS A 198 6.13 10.69 -17.54
C CYS A 198 7.32 11.61 -17.19
N TYR A 199 8.04 12.13 -18.19
CA TYR A 199 9.16 13.05 -17.95
C TYR A 199 8.71 14.39 -17.35
N GLY A 200 7.62 14.96 -17.85
CA GLY A 200 7.05 16.18 -17.30
C GLY A 200 6.66 16.00 -15.83
N TRP A 201 6.05 14.87 -15.49
CA TRP A 201 5.70 14.55 -14.11
C TRP A 201 6.92 14.33 -13.22
N ALA A 202 7.96 13.67 -13.71
CA ALA A 202 9.21 13.52 -12.97
C ALA A 202 9.84 14.88 -12.61
N ILE A 203 9.78 15.86 -13.52
CA ILE A 203 10.21 17.24 -13.25
C ILE A 203 9.34 17.86 -12.14
N VAL A 204 8.01 17.72 -12.21
CA VAL A 204 7.09 18.21 -11.16
C VAL A 204 7.44 17.61 -9.79
N THR A 205 7.62 16.30 -9.70
CA THR A 205 8.02 15.62 -8.47
C THR A 205 9.38 16.10 -7.96
N GLY A 206 10.35 16.31 -8.86
CA GLY A 206 11.66 16.87 -8.52
C GLY A 206 11.55 18.28 -7.95
N LEU A 207 10.78 19.17 -8.58
CA LEU A 207 10.57 20.55 -8.11
C LEU A 207 9.88 20.59 -6.74
N ILE A 208 8.84 19.78 -6.53
CA ILE A 208 8.15 19.68 -5.23
C ILE A 208 9.11 19.16 -4.16
N THR A 209 9.93 18.15 -4.48
CA THR A 209 10.91 17.58 -3.54
C THR A 209 11.98 18.60 -3.16
N VAL A 210 12.51 19.35 -4.14
CA VAL A 210 13.48 20.44 -3.88
C VAL A 210 12.84 21.55 -3.04
N ALA A 211 11.61 21.95 -3.33
CA ALA A 211 10.88 22.95 -2.55
C ALA A 211 10.63 22.48 -1.10
N PHE A 212 10.28 21.20 -0.93
CA PHE A 212 10.11 20.57 0.39
C PHE A 212 11.41 20.60 1.19
N ILE A 213 12.54 20.17 0.60
CA ILE A 213 13.86 20.18 1.26
C ILE A 213 14.27 21.62 1.58
N GLY A 214 14.21 22.52 0.60
CA GLY A 214 14.60 23.92 0.76
C GLY A 214 13.81 24.63 1.85
N HIS A 215 12.49 24.41 1.89
CA HIS A 215 11.63 24.94 2.95
C HIS A 215 12.04 24.43 4.34
N HIS A 216 12.36 23.15 4.48
CA HIS A 216 12.80 22.59 5.76
C HIS A 216 14.19 23.09 6.19
N VAL A 217 15.12 23.26 5.24
CA VAL A 217 16.44 23.86 5.48
C VAL A 217 16.30 25.32 5.93
N LEU A 218 15.47 26.11 5.25
CA LEU A 218 15.22 27.51 5.63
C LEU A 218 14.62 27.61 7.03
N ARG A 219 13.65 26.76 7.36
CA ARG A 219 13.06 26.73 8.71
C ARG A 219 14.08 26.37 9.79
N PHE A 220 15.00 25.45 9.49
CA PHE A 220 16.11 25.12 10.40
C PHE A 220 17.03 26.32 10.63
N ILE A 221 17.45 27.01 9.56
CA ILE A 221 18.30 28.20 9.64
C ILE A 221 17.59 29.33 10.41
N GLU A 222 16.28 29.50 10.21
CA GLU A 222 15.46 30.50 10.90
C GLU A 222 15.14 30.14 12.37
N GLY A 223 15.60 28.98 12.86
CA GLY A 223 15.30 28.52 14.22
C GLY A 223 13.81 28.16 14.45
N LYS A 224 13.04 27.96 13.39
CA LYS A 224 11.63 27.56 13.49
C LYS A 224 11.53 26.07 13.84
N PRO A 225 10.45 25.63 14.51
CA PRO A 225 10.27 24.21 14.85
C PRO A 225 10.29 23.32 13.61
N VAL A 226 11.15 22.29 13.59
CA VAL A 226 11.22 21.26 12.55
C VAL A 226 10.97 19.90 13.18
N SER A 227 10.08 19.11 12.58
CA SER A 227 9.82 17.75 13.02
C SER A 227 10.81 16.78 12.38
N TYR A 228 11.87 16.41 13.11
CA TYR A 228 12.87 15.46 12.60
C TYR A 228 12.34 14.04 12.45
N SER A 229 11.48 13.60 13.38
CA SER A 229 10.82 12.29 13.32
C SER A 229 9.98 12.14 12.05
N LYS A 230 9.26 13.20 11.65
CA LYS A 230 8.58 13.28 10.36
C LYS A 230 9.52 13.10 9.17
N LEU A 231 10.64 13.83 9.16
CA LEU A 231 11.59 13.78 8.03
C LEU A 231 12.20 12.39 7.89
N MET A 232 12.58 11.76 9.01
CA MET A 232 13.09 10.38 9.03
C MET A 232 12.02 9.39 8.53
N MET A 233 10.78 9.55 8.99
CA MET A 233 9.66 8.71 8.56
C MET A 233 9.39 8.84 7.06
N LEU A 234 9.31 10.07 6.53
CA LEU A 234 9.06 10.30 5.10
C LEU A 234 10.21 9.74 4.25
N GLY A 235 11.45 9.93 4.69
CA GLY A 235 12.62 9.35 4.03
C GLY A 235 12.59 7.82 4.03
N ALA A 236 12.26 7.18 5.15
CA ALA A 236 12.15 5.73 5.25
C ALA A 236 11.03 5.16 4.35
N HIS A 237 9.86 5.81 4.32
CA HIS A 237 8.71 5.37 3.52
C HIS A 237 8.96 5.55 2.03
N LEU A 238 9.45 6.72 1.60
CA LEU A 238 9.80 6.97 0.20
C LEU A 238 10.99 6.12 -0.25
N GLY A 239 11.95 5.86 0.64
CA GLY A 239 13.08 4.97 0.39
C GLY A 239 12.64 3.52 0.17
N LEU A 240 11.73 3.02 1.00
CA LEU A 240 11.14 1.68 0.82
C LEU A 240 10.38 1.61 -0.51
N LEU A 241 9.48 2.55 -0.79
CA LEU A 241 8.74 2.58 -2.06
C LEU A 241 9.67 2.67 -3.27
N GLY A 242 10.72 3.50 -3.21
CA GLY A 242 11.73 3.60 -4.25
C GLY A 242 12.49 2.30 -4.45
N TRP A 243 12.89 1.62 -3.38
CA TRP A 243 13.55 0.33 -3.47
C TRP A 243 12.64 -0.76 -4.05
N VAL A 244 11.39 -0.84 -3.56
CA VAL A 244 10.39 -1.80 -4.05
C VAL A 244 10.10 -1.58 -5.54
N THR A 245 9.98 -0.33 -5.99
CA THR A 245 9.65 -0.02 -7.39
C THR A 245 10.82 -0.10 -8.36
N LEU A 246 12.05 0.21 -7.91
CA LEU A 246 13.22 0.31 -8.81
C LEU A 246 14.18 -0.89 -8.71
N ALA A 247 14.16 -1.65 -7.63
CA ALA A 247 15.14 -2.70 -7.37
C ALA A 247 14.55 -4.12 -7.24
N MET A 248 13.22 -4.27 -7.27
CA MET A 248 12.57 -5.57 -7.20
C MET A 248 11.95 -5.95 -8.54
N ASP A 249 12.34 -7.11 -9.08
CA ASP A 249 11.77 -7.68 -10.31
C ASP A 249 10.58 -8.62 -10.05
N ASP A 250 10.32 -8.93 -8.77
CA ASP A 250 9.20 -9.75 -8.32
C ASP A 250 8.11 -8.84 -7.75
N TYR A 251 7.08 -8.61 -8.56
CA TYR A 251 5.96 -7.75 -8.22
C TYR A 251 5.17 -8.23 -6.99
N ILE A 252 4.99 -9.55 -6.81
CA ILE A 252 4.22 -10.08 -5.67
C ILE A 252 5.01 -9.87 -4.38
N LEU A 253 6.32 -10.16 -4.43
CA LEU A 253 7.20 -9.91 -3.30
C LEU A 253 7.25 -8.42 -2.96
N ALA A 254 7.33 -7.55 -3.98
CA ALA A 254 7.29 -6.10 -3.84
C ALA A 254 6.01 -5.62 -3.11
N LEU A 255 4.84 -6.10 -3.52
CA LEU A 255 3.56 -5.82 -2.87
C LEU A 255 3.55 -6.33 -1.41
N GLY A 256 4.20 -7.47 -1.16
CA GLY A 256 4.27 -8.07 0.16
C GLY A 256 5.14 -7.33 1.16
N VAL A 257 6.32 -6.87 0.74
CA VAL A 257 7.17 -6.02 1.59
C VAL A 257 6.43 -4.75 1.98
N PHE A 258 5.73 -4.16 1.02
CA PHE A 258 4.89 -2.99 1.23
C PHE A 258 3.77 -3.25 2.25
N ALA A 259 3.02 -4.35 2.10
CA ALA A 259 1.95 -4.73 3.02
C ALA A 259 2.49 -4.92 4.45
N ILE A 260 3.58 -5.67 4.62
CA ILE A 260 4.19 -5.89 5.94
C ILE A 260 4.58 -4.57 6.63
N ALA A 261 5.17 -3.64 5.87
CA ALA A 261 5.55 -2.33 6.41
C ALA A 261 4.32 -1.53 6.88
N HIS A 262 3.27 -1.49 6.05
CA HIS A 262 2.01 -0.85 6.39
C HIS A 262 1.38 -1.47 7.64
N ASP A 263 1.31 -2.79 7.70
CA ASP A 263 0.59 -3.53 8.74
C ASP A 263 1.22 -3.37 10.11
N ILE A 264 2.55 -3.45 10.20
CA ILE A 264 3.28 -3.25 11.46
C ILE A 264 3.01 -1.85 12.01
N GLN A 265 3.06 -0.83 11.15
CA GLN A 265 2.79 0.56 11.53
C GLN A 265 1.36 0.76 11.97
N TYR A 266 0.42 0.22 11.19
CA TYR A 266 -1.01 0.35 11.43
C TYR A 266 -1.40 -0.33 12.75
N LEU A 267 -1.03 -1.60 12.94
CA LEU A 267 -1.32 -2.34 14.17
C LEU A 267 -0.73 -1.64 15.40
N ALA A 268 0.52 -1.18 15.32
CA ALA A 268 1.17 -0.50 16.45
C ALA A 268 0.39 0.73 16.90
N ILE A 269 -0.10 1.54 15.96
CA ILE A 269 -0.80 2.77 16.27
C ILE A 269 -2.24 2.50 16.68
N VAL A 270 -2.97 1.63 15.98
CA VAL A 270 -4.36 1.32 16.32
C VAL A 270 -4.44 0.69 17.71
N TRP A 271 -3.52 -0.24 18.02
CA TRP A 271 -3.42 -0.83 19.35
C TRP A 271 -3.19 0.22 20.43
N GLU A 272 -2.14 1.05 20.29
CA GLU A 272 -1.80 2.05 21.31
C GLU A 272 -2.91 3.10 21.47
N PHE A 273 -3.52 3.52 20.36
CA PHE A 273 -4.62 4.47 20.39
C PHE A 273 -5.82 3.91 21.16
N ASN A 274 -6.24 2.68 20.85
CA ASN A 274 -7.36 2.04 21.53
C ASN A 274 -7.06 1.80 23.01
N ARG A 275 -5.82 1.39 23.35
CA ARG A 275 -5.35 1.22 24.73
C ARG A 275 -5.42 2.52 25.53
N ARG A 276 -4.90 3.64 24.99
CA ARG A 276 -4.94 4.95 25.69
C ARG A 276 -6.37 5.41 25.91
N ARG A 277 -7.21 5.26 24.91
CA ARG A 277 -8.60 5.66 25.00
C ARG A 277 -9.39 4.84 26.02
N MET A 278 -9.12 3.54 26.07
CA MET A 278 -9.63 2.64 27.11
C MET A 278 -9.25 3.06 28.52
N THR A 279 -8.04 3.60 28.71
CA THR A 279 -7.63 4.13 30.02
C THR A 279 -8.28 5.47 30.37
N GLN A 280 -8.70 6.26 29.36
CA GLN A 280 -9.34 7.57 29.55
C GLN A 280 -10.87 7.48 29.73
N LEU A 281 -11.53 6.54 29.05
CA LEU A 281 -12.96 6.27 29.21
C LEU A 281 -13.14 5.27 30.35
N GLU A 282 -13.51 5.74 31.54
CA GLU A 282 -13.83 4.87 32.68
C GLU A 282 -14.79 3.75 32.26
N ARG A 283 -14.26 2.51 32.28
CA ARG A 283 -14.93 1.20 32.21
C ARG A 283 -16.30 1.19 31.51
N SER A 284 -16.33 1.17 30.18
CA SER A 284 -17.44 0.53 29.47
C SER A 284 -17.22 -0.99 29.44
N PRO A 285 -18.08 -1.82 30.06
CA PRO A 285 -17.95 -3.27 29.98
C PRO A 285 -18.27 -3.74 28.54
N GLY A 286 -17.32 -4.41 27.91
CA GLY A 286 -17.51 -4.98 26.56
C GLY A 286 -16.29 -5.73 26.03
N LEU A 287 -16.45 -6.45 24.91
CA LEU A 287 -15.40 -7.26 24.28
C LEU A 287 -14.13 -6.44 23.99
N LEU A 288 -14.27 -5.25 23.39
CA LEU A 288 -13.13 -4.36 23.16
C LEU A 288 -12.47 -3.90 24.45
N SER A 289 -13.25 -3.76 25.52
CA SER A 289 -12.73 -3.33 26.81
C SER A 289 -11.81 -4.37 27.45
N ALA A 290 -12.05 -5.65 27.14
CA ALA A 290 -11.20 -6.75 27.55
C ALA A 290 -9.97 -6.82 26.65
N LEU A 291 -10.17 -6.73 25.33
CA LEU A 291 -9.12 -6.93 24.33
C LEU A 291 -8.00 -5.88 24.37
N PHE A 292 -8.24 -4.64 24.80
CA PHE A 292 -7.19 -3.60 24.85
C PHE A 292 -6.67 -3.30 26.26
N ARG A 293 -6.84 -4.24 27.20
CA ARG A 293 -6.19 -4.14 28.51
C ARG A 293 -4.67 -4.15 28.38
N PRO A 294 -3.93 -3.49 29.29
CA PRO A 294 -2.47 -3.42 29.26
C PRO A 294 -1.81 -4.74 29.75
N GLU A 295 -2.35 -5.88 29.31
CA GLU A 295 -1.85 -7.22 29.62
C GLU A 295 -1.19 -7.81 28.38
N ARG A 296 -0.03 -8.45 28.54
CA ARG A 296 0.73 -9.02 27.41
C ARG A 296 -0.06 -10.12 26.67
N SER A 297 -0.90 -10.86 27.40
CA SER A 297 -1.82 -11.87 26.86
C SER A 297 -2.79 -11.29 25.84
N MET A 298 -3.24 -10.06 26.03
CA MET A 298 -4.19 -9.40 25.13
C MET A 298 -3.53 -8.96 23.81
N ILE A 299 -2.25 -8.57 23.85
CA ILE A 299 -1.46 -8.30 22.63
C ILE A 299 -1.34 -9.60 21.80
N ILE A 300 -1.03 -10.72 22.46
CA ILE A 300 -0.91 -12.02 21.80
C ILE A 300 -2.25 -12.46 21.21
N LEU A 301 -3.34 -12.33 21.97
CA LEU A 301 -4.69 -12.63 21.47
C LEU A 301 -5.06 -11.75 20.27
N TYR A 302 -4.74 -10.46 20.33
CA TYR A 302 -5.00 -9.53 19.24
C TYR A 302 -4.24 -9.89 17.96
N ILE A 303 -2.95 -10.17 18.07
CA ILE A 303 -2.14 -10.67 16.95
C ILE A 303 -2.73 -11.98 16.43
N GLY A 304 -3.09 -12.92 17.32
CA GLY A 304 -3.70 -14.19 16.93
C GLY A 304 -5.02 -14.03 16.17
N LEU A 305 -5.88 -13.07 16.58
CA LEU A 305 -7.13 -12.75 15.87
C LEU A 305 -6.88 -12.13 14.48
N VAL A 306 -5.90 -11.23 14.37
CA VAL A 306 -5.46 -10.65 13.09
C VAL A 306 -4.94 -11.76 12.17
N THR A 307 -4.06 -12.61 12.67
CA THR A 307 -3.52 -13.74 11.91
C THR A 307 -4.62 -14.70 11.47
N ALA A 308 -5.54 -15.08 12.37
CA ALA A 308 -6.66 -15.95 12.05
C ALA A 308 -7.61 -15.36 11.01
N TYR A 309 -7.84 -14.04 11.05
CA TYR A 309 -8.61 -13.34 10.03
C TYR A 309 -7.88 -13.33 8.67
N GLY A 310 -6.56 -13.13 8.68
CA GLY A 310 -5.71 -13.18 7.48
C GLY A 310 -5.68 -14.56 6.81
N PHE A 311 -5.78 -15.65 7.58
CA PHE A 311 -5.85 -17.01 7.04
C PHE A 311 -7.06 -17.26 6.14
N LEU A 312 -8.11 -16.43 6.21
CA LEU A 312 -9.28 -16.57 5.33
C LEU A 312 -8.94 -16.38 3.85
N GLU A 313 -7.91 -15.59 3.52
CA GLU A 313 -7.45 -15.39 2.14
C GLU A 313 -6.83 -16.67 1.56
N LEU A 314 -6.02 -17.37 2.34
CA LEU A 314 -5.34 -18.60 1.92
C LEU A 314 -6.31 -19.76 1.67
N VAL A 315 -7.48 -19.72 2.33
CA VAL A 315 -8.56 -20.69 2.12
C VAL A 315 -9.28 -20.41 0.80
N ASP A 316 -9.33 -19.15 0.34
CA ASP A 316 -9.96 -18.78 -0.94
C ASP A 316 -9.15 -19.26 -2.15
N GLU A 317 -7.82 -19.07 -2.16
CA GLU A 317 -6.96 -19.45 -3.30
C GLU A 317 -6.92 -20.96 -3.59
N ASN A 318 -7.22 -21.82 -2.60
CA ASN A 318 -7.07 -23.28 -2.72
C ASN A 318 -8.38 -24.04 -2.99
N TYR A 319 -9.51 -23.37 -3.23
CA TYR A 319 -10.82 -24.02 -3.30
C TYR A 319 -11.57 -23.75 -4.62
N ASP A 320 -11.69 -24.80 -5.44
CA ASP A 320 -12.10 -24.73 -6.85
C ASP A 320 -13.64 -24.64 -7.08
N GLY A 321 -14.35 -23.73 -6.38
CA GLY A 321 -15.68 -23.29 -6.84
C GLY A 321 -16.84 -23.13 -5.84
N LYS A 322 -16.59 -22.84 -4.55
CA LYS A 322 -17.68 -22.53 -3.59
C LYS A 322 -17.50 -21.24 -2.78
N ILE A 323 -16.39 -20.52 -2.95
CA ILE A 323 -15.96 -19.46 -2.03
C ILE A 323 -16.22 -18.03 -2.56
N GLN A 324 -16.95 -17.87 -3.67
CA GLN A 324 -17.35 -16.54 -4.19
C GLN A 324 -17.95 -15.59 -3.13
N PRO A 325 -18.75 -16.03 -2.13
CA PRO A 325 -19.20 -15.17 -1.04
C PRO A 325 -18.09 -14.65 -0.11
N LEU A 326 -17.03 -15.44 0.11
CA LEU A 326 -15.90 -15.05 0.96
C LEU A 326 -14.94 -14.15 0.18
N ALA A 327 -14.63 -14.42 -1.08
CA ALA A 327 -13.88 -13.50 -1.95
C ALA A 327 -14.56 -12.12 -2.02
N LEU A 328 -15.89 -12.11 -2.17
CA LEU A 328 -16.69 -10.89 -2.11
C LEU A 328 -16.60 -10.21 -0.74
N LEU A 329 -16.70 -10.98 0.36
CA LEU A 329 -16.56 -10.45 1.72
C LEU A 329 -15.17 -9.82 1.96
N LEU A 330 -14.10 -10.45 1.47
CA LEU A 330 -12.72 -10.00 1.60
C LEU A 330 -12.49 -8.73 0.78
N THR A 331 -13.05 -8.65 -0.42
CA THR A 331 -13.07 -7.43 -1.24
C THR A 331 -13.80 -6.29 -0.52
N VAL A 332 -14.99 -6.57 0.03
CA VAL A 332 -15.76 -5.57 0.81
C VAL A 332 -14.98 -5.12 2.04
N SER A 333 -14.35 -6.05 2.76
CA SER A 333 -13.52 -5.76 3.93
C SER A 333 -12.36 -4.83 3.58
N THR A 334 -11.68 -5.10 2.46
CA THR A 334 -10.58 -4.29 1.94
C THR A 334 -11.04 -2.86 1.63
N LEU A 335 -12.14 -2.71 0.89
CA LEU A 335 -12.72 -1.39 0.57
C LEU A 335 -13.18 -0.64 1.84
N LEU A 336 -13.75 -1.36 2.81
CA LEU A 336 -14.16 -0.79 4.09
C LEU A 336 -12.99 -0.35 4.96
N HIS A 337 -11.91 -1.14 5.01
CA HIS A 337 -10.69 -0.77 5.72
C HIS A 337 -10.17 0.58 5.22
N TYR A 338 -10.04 0.71 3.90
CA TYR A 338 -9.62 1.96 3.29
C TYR A 338 -10.53 3.15 3.59
N TYR A 339 -11.84 2.92 3.63
CA TYR A 339 -12.81 3.95 3.97
C TYR A 339 -12.74 4.34 5.46
N TYR A 340 -12.63 3.37 6.36
CA TYR A 340 -12.64 3.57 7.81
C TYR A 340 -11.37 4.21 8.33
N ASP A 341 -10.24 3.97 7.68
CA ASP A 341 -8.98 4.65 7.98
C ASP A 341 -9.09 6.17 7.90
N GLY A 342 -9.89 6.68 6.97
CA GLY A 342 -10.19 8.11 6.87
C GLY A 342 -10.83 8.73 8.12
N PHE A 343 -11.34 7.93 9.06
CA PHE A 343 -11.90 8.38 10.34
C PHE A 343 -10.90 8.25 11.50
N ILE A 344 -9.93 7.36 11.38
CA ILE A 344 -8.91 7.09 12.41
C ILE A 344 -7.94 8.27 12.50
N TRP A 345 -7.56 8.84 11.37
CA TRP A 345 -6.44 9.79 11.24
C TRP A 345 -6.84 11.27 11.28
N LYS A 346 -8.10 11.61 11.56
CA LYS A 346 -8.53 13.02 11.59
C LYS A 346 -8.03 13.73 12.84
N VAL A 347 -6.79 14.24 12.78
CA VAL A 347 -6.13 15.04 13.84
C VAL A 347 -6.90 16.33 14.16
N ARG A 348 -7.81 16.78 13.29
CA ARG A 348 -8.69 17.92 13.55
C ARG A 348 -9.77 17.64 14.61
N GLU A 349 -10.00 16.38 14.96
CA GLU A 349 -11.03 16.01 15.92
C GLU A 349 -10.48 16.03 17.35
N ARG A 350 -11.16 16.74 18.26
CA ARG A 350 -10.73 16.90 19.65
C ARG A 350 -10.47 15.56 20.35
N SER A 351 -11.36 14.58 20.21
CA SER A 351 -11.16 13.24 20.80
C SER A 351 -9.87 12.55 20.33
N ASN A 352 -9.49 12.75 19.06
CA ASN A 352 -8.24 12.23 18.52
C ASN A 352 -7.04 13.04 19.03
N GLN A 353 -7.17 14.36 19.15
CA GLN A 353 -6.17 15.24 19.75
C GLN A 353 -5.87 14.85 21.20
N ASP A 354 -6.92 14.64 22.00
CA ASP A 354 -6.85 14.25 23.40
C ASP A 354 -6.15 12.89 23.58
N THR A 355 -6.47 11.91 22.72
CA THR A 355 -5.83 10.58 22.72
C THR A 355 -4.35 10.65 22.32
N LEU A 356 -4.00 11.59 21.43
CA LEU A 356 -2.63 11.81 20.96
C LEU A 356 -1.80 12.72 21.88
N GLY A 357 -2.43 13.32 22.90
CA GLY A 357 -1.80 14.27 23.83
C GLY A 357 -1.48 15.63 23.20
N LEU A 358 -2.33 16.10 22.27
CA LEU A 358 -2.20 17.41 21.63
C LEU A 358 -3.00 18.46 22.43
N SER A 359 -2.42 19.63 22.74
CA SER A 359 -3.12 20.69 23.49
C SER A 359 -4.09 21.48 22.61
N ALA A 360 -5.28 21.77 23.15
CA ALA A 360 -6.40 22.42 22.46
C ALA A 360 -6.17 23.90 22.09
N GLU A 361 -5.05 24.51 22.50
CA GLU A 361 -4.90 25.98 22.50
C GLU A 361 -4.67 26.60 21.12
N ASN A 362 -4.30 25.86 20.06
CA ASN A 362 -3.97 26.48 18.77
C ASN A 362 -4.56 25.79 17.53
N THR A 363 -5.68 25.08 17.66
CA THR A 363 -6.53 24.72 16.50
C THR A 363 -7.80 25.55 16.47
N SER A 364 -7.69 26.87 16.59
CA SER A 364 -8.76 27.81 16.26
C SER A 364 -8.86 27.98 14.74
N GLY A 365 -9.23 26.89 14.06
CA GLY A 365 -9.89 26.97 12.78
C GLY A 365 -11.40 26.99 13.02
N THR A 366 -11.94 28.15 13.38
CA THR A 366 -13.38 28.39 13.32
C THR A 366 -13.84 28.22 11.88
N GLY A 367 -14.65 27.20 11.64
CA GLY A 367 -15.21 26.94 10.33
C GLY A 367 -15.78 25.54 10.25
N PHE A 368 -16.96 25.34 10.86
CA PHE A 368 -17.87 24.31 10.37
C PHE A 368 -18.36 24.79 8.99
N HIS A 369 -17.50 24.72 7.98
CA HIS A 369 -17.95 24.80 6.61
C HIS A 369 -18.69 23.49 6.36
N TYR A 370 -20.02 23.56 6.31
CA TYR A 370 -20.81 22.72 5.43
C TYR A 370 -20.27 22.96 4.01
N SER A 371 -19.12 22.37 3.69
CA SER A 371 -18.75 22.14 2.31
C SER A 371 -19.76 21.09 1.87
N SER A 372 -20.75 21.58 1.12
CA SER A 372 -22.04 20.97 0.84
C SER A 372 -21.93 19.49 0.50
N ALA A 373 -23.00 18.72 0.68
CA ALA A 373 -23.08 17.36 0.15
C ALA A 373 -22.55 17.28 -1.29
N VAL A 374 -22.70 18.35 -2.08
CA VAL A 374 -22.10 18.54 -3.41
C VAL A 374 -20.57 18.40 -3.43
N ASN A 375 -19.81 19.03 -2.53
CA ASN A 375 -18.35 18.87 -2.47
C ASN A 375 -17.94 17.44 -2.09
N HIS A 376 -18.74 16.77 -1.27
CA HIS A 376 -18.49 15.37 -0.94
C HIS A 376 -18.78 14.48 -2.15
N VAL A 377 -19.94 14.64 -2.77
CA VAL A 377 -20.36 13.93 -3.98
C VAL A 377 -19.39 14.18 -5.13
N ALA A 378 -18.93 15.42 -5.35
CA ALA A 378 -17.97 15.75 -6.39
C ALA A 378 -16.64 15.01 -6.20
N LYS A 379 -16.14 14.90 -4.96
CA LYS A 379 -14.96 14.09 -4.65
C LYS A 379 -15.21 12.62 -4.94
N TRP A 380 -16.36 12.08 -4.57
CA TRP A 380 -16.70 10.69 -4.86
C TRP A 380 -16.91 10.41 -6.34
N LEU A 381 -17.48 11.35 -7.11
CA LEU A 381 -17.59 11.22 -8.56
C LEU A 381 -16.23 11.23 -9.24
N LEU A 382 -15.29 12.08 -8.78
CA LEU A 382 -13.94 12.11 -9.31
C LEU A 382 -13.23 10.74 -9.22
N PHE A 383 -13.46 9.98 -8.15
CA PHE A 383 -12.86 8.65 -7.95
C PHE A 383 -13.75 7.50 -8.48
N GLY A 384 -15.05 7.57 -8.26
CA GLY A 384 -16.00 6.51 -8.61
C GLY A 384 -16.33 6.46 -10.10
N THR A 385 -16.38 7.60 -10.79
CA THR A 385 -16.69 7.63 -12.23
C THR A 385 -15.64 6.89 -13.07
N PRO A 386 -14.33 7.09 -12.90
CA PRO A 386 -13.32 6.30 -13.61
C PRO A 386 -13.46 4.78 -13.38
N VAL A 387 -13.74 4.36 -12.14
CA VAL A 387 -13.95 2.94 -11.82
C VAL A 387 -15.18 2.39 -12.53
N VAL A 388 -16.31 3.10 -12.47
CA VAL A 388 -17.54 2.69 -13.16
C VAL A 388 -17.32 2.63 -14.68
N LEU A 389 -16.69 3.64 -15.27
CA LEU A 389 -16.39 3.66 -16.71
C LEU A 389 -15.48 2.50 -17.11
N LEU A 390 -14.48 2.18 -16.28
CA LEU A 390 -13.58 1.05 -16.51
C LEU A 390 -14.33 -0.28 -16.46
N VAL A 391 -15.20 -0.48 -15.46
CA VAL A 391 -16.06 -1.67 -15.35
C VAL A 391 -17.00 -1.79 -16.56
N LEU A 392 -17.60 -0.68 -17.00
CA LEU A 392 -18.51 -0.67 -18.16
C LEU A 392 -17.78 -0.92 -19.49
N ALA A 393 -16.52 -0.52 -19.60
CA ALA A 393 -15.70 -0.74 -20.78
C ALA A 393 -15.02 -2.12 -20.80
N ASP A 394 -14.93 -2.80 -19.66
CA ASP A 394 -14.13 -4.02 -19.53
C ASP A 394 -14.71 -5.19 -20.33
N HIS A 395 -14.07 -5.49 -21.46
CA HIS A 395 -14.42 -6.62 -22.32
C HIS A 395 -13.68 -7.92 -21.96
N GLN A 396 -12.78 -7.87 -20.97
CA GLN A 396 -11.95 -9.01 -20.53
C GLN A 396 -11.27 -9.76 -21.69
N ARG A 397 -10.89 -9.05 -22.75
CA ARG A 397 -10.25 -9.63 -23.92
C ARG A 397 -8.72 -9.70 -23.75
N PRO A 398 -8.04 -10.65 -24.42
CA PRO A 398 -6.59 -10.60 -24.50
C PRO A 398 -6.11 -9.30 -25.19
N PRO A 399 -4.90 -8.81 -24.86
CA PRO A 399 -4.30 -7.68 -25.55
C PRO A 399 -4.08 -7.97 -27.04
N LEU A 400 -4.19 -6.94 -27.88
CA LEU A 400 -3.90 -7.02 -29.32
C LEU A 400 -2.41 -6.81 -29.61
N PRO A 401 -1.89 -7.30 -30.76
CA PRO A 401 -0.49 -7.09 -31.12
C PRO A 401 -0.07 -5.61 -31.14
N VAL A 402 -0.94 -4.73 -31.64
CA VAL A 402 -0.69 -3.28 -31.67
C VAL A 402 -0.61 -2.67 -30.26
N GLU A 403 -1.37 -3.21 -29.31
CA GLU A 403 -1.35 -2.79 -27.90
C GLU A 403 -0.05 -3.21 -27.24
N CYS A 404 0.39 -4.45 -27.46
CA CYS A 404 1.68 -4.93 -26.96
C CYS A 404 2.85 -4.14 -27.54
N LEU A 405 2.84 -3.87 -28.85
CA LEU A 405 3.86 -3.03 -29.50
C LEU A 405 3.86 -1.61 -28.91
N ASN A 406 2.68 -1.04 -28.66
CA ASN A 406 2.55 0.27 -28.03
C ASN A 406 3.17 0.26 -26.62
N VAL A 407 2.87 -0.75 -25.81
CA VAL A 407 3.46 -0.89 -24.46
C VAL A 407 4.97 -1.11 -24.52
N ILE A 408 5.48 -1.96 -25.40
CA ILE A 408 6.93 -2.18 -25.58
C ILE A 408 7.62 -0.87 -26.01
N SER A 409 6.97 -0.03 -26.82
CA SER A 409 7.55 1.26 -27.20
C SER A 409 7.63 2.28 -26.05
N ILE A 410 6.75 2.15 -25.04
CA ILE A 410 6.71 2.99 -23.84
C ILE A 410 7.65 2.43 -22.78
N SER A 411 7.58 1.13 -22.52
CA SER A 411 8.41 0.36 -21.60
C SER A 411 9.06 -0.81 -22.34
N PRO A 412 10.26 -0.63 -22.92
CA PRO A 412 10.96 -1.69 -23.65
C PRO A 412 11.29 -2.92 -22.81
N ARG A 413 11.34 -2.76 -21.47
CA ARG A 413 11.59 -3.85 -20.52
C ARG A 413 10.31 -4.52 -20.03
N SER A 414 9.17 -4.32 -20.69
CA SER A 414 7.90 -4.94 -20.29
C SER A 414 7.90 -6.46 -20.54
N THR A 415 8.16 -7.24 -19.48
CA THR A 415 8.11 -8.71 -19.54
C THR A 415 6.76 -9.21 -20.07
N ARG A 416 5.65 -8.66 -19.58
CA ARG A 416 4.30 -9.04 -20.03
C ARG A 416 4.05 -8.65 -21.48
N GLY A 417 4.45 -7.44 -21.91
CA GLY A 417 4.31 -7.01 -23.30
C GLY A 417 5.01 -7.95 -24.28
N HIS A 418 6.25 -8.35 -23.96
CA HIS A 418 7.00 -9.33 -24.74
C HIS A 418 6.37 -10.73 -24.67
N LYS A 419 5.88 -11.17 -23.51
CA LYS A 419 5.18 -12.44 -23.35
C LYS A 419 3.94 -12.52 -24.24
N GLU A 420 3.02 -11.58 -24.12
CA GLU A 420 1.75 -11.58 -24.86
C GLU A 420 1.99 -11.55 -26.37
N LEU A 421 2.91 -10.68 -26.84
CA LEU A 421 3.24 -10.57 -28.26
C LEU A 421 3.95 -11.83 -28.79
N GLY A 422 4.87 -12.38 -28.01
CA GLY A 422 5.55 -13.64 -28.32
C GLY A 422 4.54 -14.79 -28.47
N THR A 423 3.67 -14.98 -27.48
CA THR A 423 2.62 -16.01 -27.50
C THR A 423 1.70 -15.86 -28.72
N MET A 424 1.28 -14.64 -29.06
CA MET A 424 0.46 -14.40 -30.26
C MET A 424 1.17 -14.81 -31.55
N TYR A 425 2.48 -14.56 -31.67
CA TYR A 425 3.24 -15.02 -32.83
C TYR A 425 3.37 -16.55 -32.87
N VAL A 426 3.58 -17.21 -31.72
CA VAL A 426 3.58 -18.67 -31.63
C VAL A 426 2.24 -19.25 -32.08
N MET A 427 1.13 -18.74 -31.56
CA MET A 427 -0.22 -19.20 -31.90
C MET A 427 -0.58 -19.00 -33.38
N THR A 428 0.08 -18.05 -34.06
CA THR A 428 -0.12 -17.78 -35.49
C THR A 428 0.95 -18.40 -36.38
N GLY A 429 1.84 -19.23 -35.84
CA GLY A 429 2.91 -19.90 -36.58
C GLY A 429 4.03 -18.97 -37.06
N GLN A 430 4.08 -17.72 -36.59
CA GLN A 430 5.09 -16.73 -36.97
C GLN A 430 6.32 -16.85 -36.07
N PHE A 431 6.96 -18.02 -36.07
CA PHE A 431 8.01 -18.38 -35.13
C PHE A 431 9.23 -17.44 -35.17
N GLU A 432 9.64 -16.98 -36.36
CA GLU A 432 10.74 -16.02 -36.55
C GLU A 432 10.47 -14.70 -35.82
N ARG A 433 9.21 -14.28 -35.74
CA ARG A 433 8.80 -13.07 -35.00
C ARG A 433 8.67 -13.32 -33.51
N ALA A 434 8.34 -14.55 -33.09
CA ALA A 434 8.23 -14.91 -31.69
C ALA A 434 9.58 -14.93 -30.96
N VAL A 435 10.62 -15.49 -31.60
CA VAL A 435 11.96 -15.67 -31.02
C VAL A 435 12.54 -14.41 -30.36
N PRO A 436 12.58 -13.22 -31.00
CA PRO A 436 13.17 -12.04 -30.34
C PRO A 436 12.41 -11.63 -29.08
N HIS A 437 11.09 -11.81 -29.02
CA HIS A 437 10.31 -11.49 -27.82
C HIS A 437 10.53 -12.50 -26.70
N LEU A 438 10.62 -13.80 -27.03
CA LEU A 438 10.91 -14.86 -26.07
C LEU A 438 12.34 -14.77 -25.53
N LYS A 439 13.33 -14.49 -26.39
CA LYS A 439 14.72 -14.22 -25.97
C LYS A 439 14.79 -13.02 -25.02
N HIS A 440 14.11 -11.91 -25.35
CA HIS A 440 14.09 -10.76 -24.46
C HIS A 440 13.46 -11.08 -23.10
N ARG A 441 12.39 -11.90 -23.08
CA ARG A 441 11.80 -12.38 -21.82
C ARG A 441 12.80 -13.20 -20.98
N THR A 442 13.60 -14.07 -21.61
CA THR A 442 14.66 -14.83 -20.91
C THR A 442 15.81 -13.94 -20.42
N GLU A 443 16.10 -12.83 -21.09
CA GLU A 443 17.09 -11.84 -20.64
C GLU A 443 16.58 -11.04 -19.44
N LEU A 444 15.31 -10.64 -19.46
CA LEU A 444 14.66 -9.89 -18.37
C LEU A 444 14.42 -10.76 -17.14
N LYS A 445 13.98 -12.02 -17.33
CA LYS A 445 13.71 -12.99 -16.27
C LYS A 445 14.48 -14.29 -16.53
N PRO A 446 15.79 -14.34 -16.20
CA PRO A 446 16.63 -15.52 -16.46
C PRO A 446 16.24 -16.76 -15.65
N ASN A 447 15.42 -16.60 -14.62
CA ASN A 447 14.87 -17.67 -13.79
C ASN A 447 13.38 -17.95 -14.09
N ASP A 448 12.86 -17.52 -15.25
CA ASP A 448 11.51 -17.84 -15.71
C ASP A 448 11.53 -19.11 -16.55
N ALA A 449 11.24 -20.26 -15.93
CA ALA A 449 11.27 -21.56 -16.60
C ALA A 449 10.31 -21.62 -17.80
N ASP A 450 9.12 -21.02 -17.70
CA ASP A 450 8.16 -20.94 -18.81
C ASP A 450 8.72 -20.12 -19.99
N ALA A 451 9.47 -19.03 -19.74
CA ALA A 451 10.12 -18.27 -20.82
C ALA A 451 11.11 -19.13 -21.62
N TRP A 452 11.94 -19.89 -20.91
CA TRP A 452 12.92 -20.79 -21.51
C TRP A 452 12.25 -21.95 -22.24
N TYR A 453 11.19 -22.53 -21.66
CA TYR A 453 10.40 -23.59 -22.29
C TYR A 453 9.76 -23.11 -23.60
N GLN A 454 9.09 -21.96 -23.60
CA GLN A 454 8.45 -21.39 -24.79
C GLN A 454 9.48 -21.09 -25.88
N LEU A 455 10.64 -20.54 -25.53
CA LEU A 455 11.74 -20.32 -26.47
C LEU A 455 12.21 -21.64 -27.09
N GLY A 456 12.43 -22.67 -26.27
CA GLY A 456 12.83 -23.99 -26.72
C GLY A 456 11.80 -24.64 -27.65
N ALA A 457 10.52 -24.61 -27.28
CA ALA A 457 9.43 -25.14 -28.08
C ALA A 457 9.35 -24.48 -29.46
N VAL A 458 9.49 -23.15 -29.53
CA VAL A 458 9.51 -22.42 -30.81
C VAL A 458 10.74 -22.75 -31.65
N LEU A 459 11.90 -22.96 -31.02
CA LEU A 459 13.12 -23.33 -31.73
C LEU A 459 13.03 -24.74 -32.34
N ILE A 460 12.31 -25.68 -31.70
CA ILE A 460 12.00 -27.00 -32.30
C ILE A 460 11.20 -26.81 -33.59
N GLU A 461 10.12 -26.01 -33.55
CA GLU A 461 9.28 -25.76 -34.73
C GLU A 461 10.06 -25.11 -35.89
N MET A 462 11.12 -24.38 -35.57
CA MET A 462 12.04 -23.78 -36.56
C MET A 462 13.17 -24.71 -37.02
N GLY A 463 13.24 -25.96 -36.52
CA GLY A 463 14.32 -26.90 -36.80
C GLY A 463 15.68 -26.52 -36.19
N ARG A 464 15.70 -25.62 -35.20
CA ARG A 464 16.92 -25.15 -34.51
C ARG A 464 17.18 -25.98 -33.25
N THR A 465 17.36 -27.28 -33.47
CA THR A 465 17.33 -28.33 -32.44
C THR A 465 18.40 -28.15 -31.34
N GLU A 466 19.63 -27.75 -31.67
CA GLU A 466 20.69 -27.51 -30.67
C GLU A 466 20.38 -26.33 -29.73
N GLU A 467 19.85 -25.23 -30.27
CA GLU A 467 19.44 -24.07 -29.48
C GLU A 467 18.21 -24.41 -28.63
N ALA A 468 17.29 -25.21 -29.15
CA ALA A 468 16.13 -25.70 -28.42
C ALA A 468 16.54 -26.54 -27.20
N ALA A 469 17.47 -27.49 -27.38
CA ALA A 469 18.00 -28.32 -26.30
C ALA A 469 18.59 -27.46 -25.17
N SER A 470 19.35 -26.42 -25.53
CA SER A 470 19.96 -25.51 -24.57
C SER A 470 18.90 -24.72 -23.77
N ALA A 471 17.86 -24.22 -24.45
CA ALA A 471 16.77 -23.49 -23.81
C ALA A 471 15.91 -24.40 -22.90
N LEU A 472 15.56 -25.60 -23.36
CA LEU A 472 14.77 -26.56 -22.59
C LEU A 472 15.54 -27.08 -21.37
N LYS A 473 16.84 -27.36 -21.51
CA LYS A 473 17.70 -27.69 -20.38
C LYS A 473 17.69 -26.59 -19.32
N ARG A 474 17.76 -25.33 -19.75
CA ARG A 474 17.69 -24.20 -18.81
C ARG A 474 16.34 -24.14 -18.09
N ALA A 475 15.22 -24.43 -18.77
CA ALA A 475 13.91 -24.51 -18.14
C ALA A 475 13.85 -25.59 -17.04
N VAL A 476 14.37 -26.79 -17.33
CA VAL A 476 14.43 -27.92 -16.38
C VAL A 476 15.38 -27.63 -15.22
N ASP A 477 16.53 -27.00 -15.48
CA ASP A 477 17.49 -26.61 -14.42
C ASP A 477 16.87 -25.59 -13.45
N ILE A 478 15.98 -24.71 -13.93
CA ILE A 478 15.27 -23.73 -13.12
C ILE A 478 14.11 -24.38 -12.35
N GLN A 479 13.32 -25.21 -13.03
CA GLN A 479 12.19 -25.92 -12.46
C GLN A 479 12.30 -27.42 -12.78
N PRO A 480 12.90 -28.22 -11.87
CA PRO A 480 13.05 -29.65 -12.08
C PRO A 480 11.72 -30.40 -12.20
N ASP A 481 10.66 -29.88 -11.60
CA ASP A 481 9.29 -30.39 -11.74
C ASP A 481 8.54 -29.63 -12.85
N TYR A 482 9.05 -29.75 -14.09
CA TYR A 482 8.42 -29.20 -15.30
C TYR A 482 8.30 -30.29 -16.37
N PRO A 483 7.28 -31.17 -16.27
CA PRO A 483 7.16 -32.37 -17.10
C PRO A 483 7.14 -32.09 -18.61
N GLU A 484 6.49 -31.00 -19.04
CA GLU A 484 6.41 -30.61 -20.45
C GLU A 484 7.79 -30.22 -21.01
N ALA A 485 8.59 -29.50 -20.21
CA ALA A 485 9.95 -29.12 -20.61
C ALA A 485 10.88 -30.32 -20.66
N GLN A 486 10.80 -31.22 -19.68
CA GLN A 486 11.58 -32.46 -19.67
C GLN A 486 11.26 -33.34 -20.87
N LYS A 487 9.96 -33.54 -21.16
CA LYS A 487 9.53 -34.35 -22.31
C LYS A 487 10.08 -33.81 -23.63
N LYS A 488 9.97 -32.51 -23.88
CA LYS A 488 10.52 -31.89 -25.09
C LYS A 488 12.05 -31.97 -25.14
N LEU A 489 12.73 -31.88 -24.00
CA LEU A 489 14.18 -32.03 -23.93
C LEU A 489 14.61 -33.44 -24.33
N ASP A 490 13.92 -34.46 -23.82
CA ASP A 490 14.18 -35.87 -24.14
C ASP A 490 13.94 -36.16 -25.63
N GLU A 491 12.82 -35.66 -26.19
CA GLU A 491 12.50 -35.76 -27.63
C GLU A 491 13.65 -35.19 -28.48
N VAL A 492 14.04 -33.94 -28.19
CA VAL A 492 15.12 -33.23 -28.88
C VAL A 492 16.46 -33.94 -28.77
N GLN A 493 16.77 -34.57 -27.62
CA GLN A 493 18.03 -35.29 -27.41
C GLN A 493 18.03 -36.68 -28.06
N SER A 494 16.87 -37.31 -28.22
CA SER A 494 16.74 -38.64 -28.83
C SER A 494 16.86 -38.63 -30.36
N ASP A 495 16.69 -37.46 -30.99
CA ASP A 495 16.85 -37.26 -32.43
C ASP A 495 18.33 -37.05 -32.86
N PHE A 496 19.27 -37.04 -31.91
CA PHE A 496 20.73 -37.06 -32.12
C PHE A 496 21.32 -38.44 -31.80
#